data_AF-A0A2X1K9Z0-F1
#
_entry.id   AF-A0A2X1K9Z0-F1
#
_cell.length_a   1.000
_cell.length_b   1.000
_cell.length_c   1.000
_cell.angle_alpha   90.00
_cell.angle_beta   90.00
_cell.angle_gamma   90.00
#
_symmetry.space_group_name_H-M   'P 1'
#
loop_
_entity.id
_entity.type
_entity.pdbx_description
1 polymer ?
#
loop_
_entity_poly.entity_id
_entity_poly.type
_entity_poly.pdbx_seq_one_letter_code
_entity_poly.pdbx_strand_id
1 'polypeptide(L)'
;MANRMILNETAWFGRGAVGALTDEVKRRGYQKALIVTDKTLVQCGVVAKVTDKMDAAGLAWAIYDGVVPNPTITVVKEGLGVFQNSGADYLIAIGGGSPQDTCKAIGIISNNPEFADVRSLEGLSPTNKPSVPILAIPTTAGTAAEVTINYVITDEEKRRKFVLR
;
A
#
# COMPACT_ATOMS: atom_id res chain seq x y z
N MET A 1 2.45 31.46 12.54
CA MET A 1 2.57 29.99 12.47
C MET A 1 2.57 29.58 11.02
N ALA A 2 3.51 28.74 10.59
CA ALA A 2 3.51 28.17 9.25
C ALA A 2 2.61 26.93 9.19
N ASN A 3 1.95 26.69 8.05
CA ASN A 3 1.15 25.49 7.80
C ASN A 3 1.93 24.53 6.89
N ARG A 4 1.88 23.23 7.19
CA ARG A 4 2.56 22.18 6.42
C ARG A 4 1.57 21.43 5.53
N MET A 5 1.92 21.24 4.25
CA MET A 5 1.17 20.45 3.28
C MET A 5 2.04 19.29 2.79
N ILE A 6 1.52 18.07 2.85
CA ILE A 6 2.14 16.88 2.27
C ILE A 6 1.17 16.34 1.22
N LEU A 7 1.66 16.14 0.00
CA LEU A 7 0.89 15.70 -1.16
C LEU A 7 1.71 14.68 -1.95
N ASN A 8 1.06 13.96 -2.88
CA ASN A 8 1.80 13.16 -3.85
C ASN A 8 2.64 14.06 -4.74
N GLU A 9 3.89 13.69 -4.97
CA GLU A 9 4.76 14.36 -5.95
C GLU A 9 4.30 14.10 -7.39
N THR A 10 3.74 12.92 -7.66
CA THR A 10 3.21 12.53 -8.97
C THR A 10 1.83 11.89 -8.79
N ALA A 11 0.85 12.34 -9.57
CA ALA A 11 -0.49 11.75 -9.61
C ALA A 11 -1.05 11.80 -11.04
N TRP A 12 -1.76 10.75 -11.44
CA TRP A 12 -2.43 10.63 -12.74
C TRP A 12 -3.94 10.57 -12.54
N PHE A 13 -4.68 11.35 -13.31
CA PHE A 13 -6.14 11.47 -13.19
C PHE A 13 -6.84 11.07 -14.49
N GLY A 14 -8.06 10.54 -14.37
CA GLY A 14 -8.93 10.22 -15.50
C GLY A 14 -9.00 8.73 -15.85
N ARG A 15 -9.97 8.39 -16.73
CA ARG A 15 -10.12 7.02 -17.22
C ARG A 15 -8.88 6.63 -18.01
N GLY A 16 -8.32 5.45 -17.71
CA GLY A 16 -7.09 4.97 -18.34
C GLY A 16 -5.79 5.42 -17.66
N ALA A 17 -5.85 6.22 -16.58
CA ALA A 17 -4.67 6.68 -15.84
C ALA A 17 -3.71 5.55 -15.41
N VAL A 18 -4.25 4.37 -15.09
CA VAL A 18 -3.46 3.17 -14.76
C VAL A 18 -2.51 2.72 -15.89
N GLY A 19 -2.74 3.16 -17.13
CA GLY A 19 -1.82 2.95 -18.25
C GLY A 19 -0.45 3.60 -18.05
N ALA A 20 -0.34 4.66 -17.24
CA ALA A 20 0.93 5.31 -16.96
C ALA A 20 1.83 4.51 -15.99
N LEU A 21 1.26 3.53 -15.26
CA LEU A 21 1.96 2.81 -14.20
C LEU A 21 3.25 2.13 -14.68
N THR A 22 3.22 1.47 -15.83
CA THR A 22 4.39 0.74 -16.35
C THR A 22 5.55 1.68 -16.64
N ASP A 23 5.27 2.88 -17.15
CA ASP A 23 6.29 3.88 -17.45
C ASP A 23 6.80 4.56 -16.18
N GLU A 24 5.94 4.76 -15.19
CA GLU A 24 6.29 5.26 -13.87
C GLU A 24 7.23 4.27 -13.13
N VAL A 25 6.98 2.97 -13.24
CA VAL A 25 7.86 1.92 -12.69
C VAL A 25 9.21 1.90 -13.40
N LYS A 26 9.21 1.89 -14.74
CA LYS A 26 10.45 1.92 -15.55
C LYS A 26 11.30 3.17 -15.26
N ARG A 27 10.68 4.35 -15.19
CA ARG A 27 11.37 5.61 -14.88
C ARG A 27 12.04 5.62 -13.52
N ARG A 28 11.43 4.95 -12.52
CA ARG A 28 11.99 4.84 -11.16
C ARG A 28 12.98 3.68 -11.00
N GLY A 29 13.09 2.80 -12.00
CA GLY A 29 14.05 1.70 -12.01
C GLY A 29 13.71 0.57 -11.03
N TYR A 30 12.45 0.43 -10.61
CA TYR A 30 12.06 -0.67 -9.72
C TYR A 30 12.06 -2.02 -10.44
N GLN A 31 12.34 -3.08 -9.68
CA GLN A 31 12.56 -4.42 -10.21
C GLN A 31 11.34 -5.31 -10.06
N LYS A 32 10.74 -5.37 -8.87
CA LYS A 32 9.61 -6.27 -8.58
C LYS A 32 8.64 -5.67 -7.58
N ALA A 33 7.35 -5.70 -7.94
CA ALA A 33 6.29 -5.22 -7.08
C ALA A 33 5.77 -6.31 -6.14
N LEU A 34 5.36 -5.92 -4.94
CA LEU A 34 4.29 -6.62 -4.24
C LEU A 34 2.98 -5.83 -4.39
N ILE A 35 1.98 -6.46 -4.99
CA ILE A 35 0.63 -5.95 -5.06
C ILE A 35 -0.10 -6.30 -3.76
N VAL A 36 -0.61 -5.29 -3.06
CA VAL A 36 -1.43 -5.42 -1.86
C VAL A 36 -2.87 -5.11 -2.21
N THR A 37 -3.74 -6.10 -2.08
CA THR A 37 -5.16 -6.07 -2.52
C THR A 37 -6.02 -6.95 -1.63
N ASP A 38 -7.32 -7.02 -1.92
CA ASP A 38 -8.24 -8.03 -1.38
C ASP A 38 -8.65 -9.07 -2.43
N LYS A 39 -9.17 -10.21 -1.97
CA LYS A 39 -9.66 -11.33 -2.80
C LYS A 39 -10.79 -10.93 -3.74
N THR A 40 -11.65 -10.00 -3.34
CA THR A 40 -12.79 -9.56 -4.16
C THR A 40 -12.31 -8.86 -5.42
N LEU A 41 -11.32 -7.98 -5.31
CA LEU A 41 -10.73 -7.28 -6.45
C LEU A 41 -9.97 -8.22 -7.40
N VAL A 42 -9.35 -9.27 -6.87
CA VAL A 42 -8.76 -10.35 -7.69
C VAL A 42 -9.88 -11.07 -8.45
N GLN A 43 -10.92 -11.55 -7.76
CA GLN A 43 -12.04 -12.28 -8.36
C GLN A 43 -12.81 -11.46 -9.41
N CYS A 44 -12.97 -10.16 -9.19
CA CYS A 44 -13.62 -9.25 -10.14
C CYS A 44 -12.73 -8.88 -11.35
N GLY A 45 -11.50 -9.39 -11.43
CA GLY A 45 -10.56 -9.08 -12.51
C GLY A 45 -10.07 -7.63 -12.49
N VAL A 46 -10.19 -6.92 -11.36
CA VAL A 46 -9.69 -5.54 -11.22
C VAL A 46 -8.17 -5.55 -11.16
N VAL A 47 -7.59 -6.50 -10.40
CA VAL A 47 -6.14 -6.67 -10.30
C VAL A 47 -5.54 -7.06 -11.66
N ALA A 48 -6.24 -7.90 -12.43
CA ALA A 48 -5.83 -8.31 -13.78
C ALA A 48 -5.62 -7.10 -14.72
N LYS A 49 -6.45 -6.05 -14.60
CA LYS A 49 -6.28 -4.82 -15.41
C LYS A 49 -4.92 -4.13 -15.22
N VAL A 50 -4.26 -4.40 -14.09
CA VAL A 50 -2.92 -3.91 -13.75
C VAL A 50 -1.87 -4.93 -14.13
N THR A 51 -2.00 -6.19 -13.67
CA THR A 51 -1.00 -7.23 -13.93
C THR A 51 -0.85 -7.54 -15.41
N ASP A 52 -1.92 -7.56 -16.21
CA ASP A 52 -1.85 -7.77 -17.66
C ASP A 52 -0.96 -6.72 -18.34
N LYS A 53 -0.99 -5.47 -17.84
CA LYS A 53 -0.14 -4.39 -18.34
C LYS A 53 1.30 -4.56 -17.88
N MET A 54 1.50 -5.00 -16.65
CA MET A 54 2.83 -5.28 -16.10
C MET A 54 3.49 -6.43 -16.85
N ASP A 55 2.76 -7.52 -17.12
CA ASP A 55 3.22 -8.66 -17.90
C ASP A 55 3.60 -8.26 -19.32
N ALA A 56 2.73 -7.50 -20.00
CA ALA A 56 3.02 -6.96 -21.33
C ALA A 56 4.24 -6.01 -21.35
N ALA A 57 4.56 -5.38 -20.21
CA ALA A 57 5.71 -4.50 -20.05
C ALA A 57 6.97 -5.22 -19.51
N GLY A 58 6.89 -6.52 -19.21
CA GLY A 58 7.99 -7.31 -18.63
C GLY A 58 8.32 -6.95 -17.17
N LEU A 59 7.36 -6.42 -16.41
CA LEU A 59 7.56 -6.01 -15.01
C LEU A 59 7.15 -7.13 -14.06
N ALA A 60 8.06 -7.55 -13.19
CA ALA A 60 7.80 -8.62 -12.23
C ALA A 60 6.88 -8.16 -11.09
N TRP A 61 6.01 -9.07 -10.63
CA TRP A 61 5.12 -8.82 -9.50
C TRP A 61 4.86 -10.09 -8.68
N ALA A 62 4.43 -9.89 -7.45
CA ALA A 62 3.81 -10.88 -6.57
C ALA A 62 2.51 -10.26 -5.99
N ILE A 63 1.62 -11.08 -5.43
CA ILE A 63 0.35 -10.62 -4.86
C ILE A 63 0.25 -11.05 -3.40
N TYR A 64 -0.22 -10.14 -2.55
CA TYR A 64 -0.84 -10.39 -1.27
C TYR A 64 -2.30 -9.93 -1.34
N ASP A 65 -3.25 -10.87 -1.33
CA ASP A 65 -4.69 -10.62 -1.41
C ASP A 65 -5.44 -10.87 -0.09
N GLY A 66 -4.70 -11.07 1.01
CA GLY A 66 -5.24 -11.39 2.34
C GLY A 66 -5.91 -10.22 3.05
N VAL A 67 -6.00 -9.04 2.42
CA VAL A 67 -6.60 -7.85 3.06
C VAL A 67 -8.11 -8.04 3.25
N VAL A 68 -8.57 -7.66 4.44
CA VAL A 68 -9.99 -7.63 4.82
C VAL A 68 -10.44 -6.20 5.15
N PRO A 69 -11.76 -5.90 5.11
CA PRO A 69 -12.28 -4.63 5.59
C PRO A 69 -11.88 -4.35 7.04
N ASN A 70 -11.45 -3.10 7.34
CA ASN A 70 -10.90 -2.70 8.64
C ASN A 70 -9.65 -3.53 9.02
N PRO A 71 -8.55 -3.40 8.25
CA PRO A 71 -7.42 -4.32 8.29
C PRO A 71 -6.83 -4.42 9.71
N THR A 72 -6.47 -5.62 10.11
CA THR A 72 -6.02 -5.92 11.48
C THR A 72 -4.50 -5.97 11.56
N ILE A 73 -3.96 -5.95 12.78
CA ILE A 73 -2.53 -6.15 13.04
C ILE A 73 -2.03 -7.47 12.41
N THR A 74 -2.85 -8.52 12.49
CA THR A 74 -2.53 -9.84 11.92
C THR A 74 -2.37 -9.77 10.40
N VAL A 75 -3.27 -9.08 9.71
CA VAL A 75 -3.23 -8.86 8.25
C VAL A 75 -1.98 -8.08 7.85
N VAL A 76 -1.62 -7.05 8.61
CA VAL A 76 -0.38 -6.28 8.37
C VAL A 76 0.85 -7.19 8.52
N LYS A 77 0.92 -7.99 9.57
CA LYS A 77 2.06 -8.90 9.82
C LYS A 77 2.18 -9.99 8.76
N GLU A 78 1.05 -10.55 8.32
CA GLU A 78 1.03 -11.53 7.23
C GLU A 78 1.54 -10.91 5.93
N GLY A 79 0.98 -9.76 5.53
CA GLY A 79 1.41 -9.05 4.32
C GLY A 79 2.88 -8.60 4.37
N LEU A 80 3.39 -8.22 5.55
CA LEU A 80 4.80 -7.91 5.76
C LEU A 80 5.68 -9.13 5.52
N GLY A 81 5.29 -10.30 6.04
CA GLY A 81 6.01 -11.55 5.78
C GLY A 81 6.02 -11.92 4.30
N VAL A 82 4.90 -11.71 3.60
CA VAL A 82 4.85 -11.90 2.13
C VAL A 82 5.79 -10.92 1.42
N PHE A 83 5.81 -9.64 1.81
CA PHE A 83 6.71 -8.64 1.24
C PHE A 83 8.17 -9.05 1.38
N GLN A 84 8.61 -9.38 2.60
CA GLN A 84 9.98 -9.79 2.90
C GLN A 84 10.43 -11.03 2.11
N ASN A 85 9.52 -11.99 1.89
CA ASN A 85 9.82 -13.22 1.14
C ASN A 85 9.65 -13.09 -0.38
N SER A 86 8.98 -12.02 -0.86
CA SER A 86 8.67 -11.86 -2.28
C SER A 86 9.86 -11.41 -3.13
N GLY A 87 10.89 -10.81 -2.51
CA GLY A 87 11.97 -10.12 -3.20
C GLY A 87 11.54 -8.83 -3.91
N ALA A 88 10.37 -8.28 -3.55
CA ALA A 88 9.90 -7.01 -4.06
C ALA A 88 10.69 -5.82 -3.46
N ASP A 89 10.90 -4.79 -4.28
CA ASP A 89 11.58 -3.55 -3.90
C ASP A 89 10.61 -2.35 -3.82
N TYR A 90 9.37 -2.53 -4.26
CA TYR A 90 8.29 -1.54 -4.14
C TYR A 90 6.93 -2.19 -3.97
N LEU A 91 5.95 -1.38 -3.59
CA LEU A 91 4.58 -1.80 -3.33
C LEU A 91 3.61 -1.17 -4.33
N ILE A 92 2.58 -1.91 -4.70
CA ILE A 92 1.42 -1.40 -5.44
C ILE A 92 0.17 -1.68 -4.60
N ALA A 93 -0.50 -0.63 -4.12
CA ALA A 93 -1.78 -0.78 -3.42
C ALA A 93 -2.93 -0.71 -4.42
N ILE A 94 -3.70 -1.80 -4.57
CA ILE A 94 -4.89 -1.82 -5.43
C ILE A 94 -6.10 -2.02 -4.53
N GLY A 95 -6.93 -0.98 -4.38
CA GLY A 95 -8.15 -1.10 -3.58
C GLY A 95 -8.67 0.19 -2.98
N GLY A 96 -9.65 0.05 -2.08
CA GLY A 96 -10.11 1.16 -1.24
C GLY A 96 -9.15 1.44 -0.08
N GLY A 97 -9.66 2.02 1.01
CA GLY A 97 -8.85 2.32 2.20
C GLY A 97 -8.17 1.10 2.83
N SER A 98 -8.83 -0.06 2.89
CA SER A 98 -8.25 -1.23 3.59
C SER A 98 -6.95 -1.75 2.95
N PRO A 99 -6.87 -1.99 1.62
CA PRO A 99 -5.59 -2.37 1.01
C PRO A 99 -4.55 -1.27 1.06
N GLN A 100 -4.95 0.00 0.91
CA GLN A 100 -4.02 1.13 0.95
C GLN A 100 -3.42 1.35 2.35
N ASP A 101 -4.23 1.23 3.41
CA ASP A 101 -3.78 1.35 4.79
C ASP A 101 -2.88 0.18 5.18
N THR A 102 -3.23 -1.03 4.76
CA THR A 102 -2.37 -2.22 4.93
C THR A 102 -1.02 -2.03 4.22
N CYS A 103 -1.05 -1.54 2.98
CA CYS A 103 0.15 -1.31 2.18
C CYS A 103 1.09 -0.27 2.82
N LYS A 104 0.55 0.83 3.34
CA LYS A 104 1.32 1.83 4.11
C LYS A 104 1.97 1.22 5.34
N ALA A 105 1.23 0.42 6.11
CA ALA A 105 1.79 -0.23 7.30
C ALA A 105 2.93 -1.18 6.95
N ILE A 106 2.77 -2.01 5.91
CA ILE A 106 3.82 -2.90 5.41
C ILE A 106 5.07 -2.10 5.00
N GLY A 107 4.89 -1.05 4.19
CA GLY A 107 5.99 -0.25 3.67
C GLY A 107 6.76 0.51 4.75
N ILE A 108 6.06 1.04 5.76
CA ILE A 108 6.68 1.70 6.92
C ILE A 108 7.47 0.69 7.76
N ILE A 109 6.85 -0.42 8.15
CA ILE A 109 7.47 -1.40 9.05
C ILE A 109 8.67 -2.08 8.38
N SER A 110 8.61 -2.31 7.07
CA SER A 110 9.74 -2.90 6.34
C SER A 110 11.01 -2.06 6.43
N ASN A 111 10.90 -0.73 6.45
CA ASN A 111 12.05 0.17 6.59
C ASN A 111 12.34 0.59 8.04
N ASN A 112 11.39 0.38 8.96
CA ASN A 112 11.48 0.73 10.37
C ASN A 112 11.06 -0.50 11.22
N PRO A 113 11.91 -1.55 11.30
CA PRO A 113 11.55 -2.85 11.88
C PRO A 113 11.28 -2.82 13.39
N GLU A 114 11.71 -1.77 14.11
CA GLU A 114 11.39 -1.54 15.51
C GLU A 114 9.88 -1.41 15.78
N PHE A 115 9.09 -1.13 14.75
CA PHE A 115 7.62 -1.04 14.80
C PHE A 115 6.90 -2.34 14.40
N ALA A 116 7.57 -3.49 14.48
CA ALA A 116 7.01 -4.80 14.10
C ALA A 116 5.74 -5.20 14.88
N ASP A 117 5.45 -4.59 16.03
CA ASP A 117 4.22 -4.80 16.78
C ASP A 117 3.01 -4.06 16.20
N VAL A 118 3.22 -3.17 15.22
CA VAL A 118 2.23 -2.31 14.53
C VAL A 118 1.58 -1.24 15.42
N ARG A 119 1.29 -1.56 16.68
CA ARG A 119 0.60 -0.68 17.65
C ARG A 119 1.44 0.53 18.04
N SER A 120 2.76 0.36 18.13
CA SER A 120 3.74 1.41 18.46
C SER A 120 3.79 2.57 17.44
N LEU A 121 3.16 2.43 16.27
CA LEU A 121 3.01 3.49 15.28
C LEU A 121 1.75 4.35 15.48
N GLU A 122 0.97 4.13 16.54
CA GLU A 122 -0.20 4.97 16.83
C GLU A 122 0.21 6.44 17.05
N GLY A 123 -0.51 7.36 16.40
CA GLY A 123 -0.28 8.80 16.54
C GLY A 123 0.78 9.31 15.56
N LEU A 124 1.67 10.18 16.04
CA LEU A 124 2.79 10.68 15.25
C LEU A 124 3.93 9.65 15.29
N SER A 125 3.98 8.81 14.27
CA SER A 125 4.92 7.69 14.20
C SER A 125 6.36 8.22 14.18
N PRO A 126 7.21 7.92 15.18
CA PRO A 126 8.57 8.45 15.24
C PRO A 126 9.53 7.66 14.32
N THR A 127 9.12 7.48 13.05
CA THR A 127 9.88 6.74 12.04
C THR A 127 11.11 7.53 11.59
N ASN A 128 12.23 6.85 11.39
CA ASN A 128 13.48 7.48 10.94
C ASN A 128 13.72 7.32 9.44
N LYS A 129 13.06 6.34 8.80
CA LYS A 129 13.16 6.09 7.37
C LYS A 129 11.81 6.23 6.67
N PRO A 130 11.79 6.77 5.44
CA PRO A 130 10.60 6.72 4.60
C PRO A 130 10.09 5.29 4.42
N SER A 131 8.80 5.15 4.12
CA SER A 131 8.23 3.88 3.66
C SER A 131 8.97 3.36 2.43
N VAL A 132 8.93 2.04 2.22
CA VAL A 132 9.11 1.45 0.89
C VAL A 132 8.23 2.22 -0.12
N PRO A 133 8.70 2.49 -1.35
CA PRO A 133 7.91 3.23 -2.34
C PRO A 133 6.56 2.55 -2.61
N ILE A 134 5.49 3.35 -2.64
CA ILE A 134 4.12 2.89 -2.86
C ILE A 134 3.54 3.59 -4.10
N LEU A 135 3.04 2.80 -5.05
CA LEU A 135 2.15 3.27 -6.11
C LEU A 135 0.71 2.89 -5.73
N ALA A 136 -0.15 3.89 -5.50
CA ALA A 136 -1.53 3.67 -5.07
C ALA A 136 -2.52 3.76 -6.24
N ILE A 137 -3.42 2.78 -6.33
CA ILE A 137 -4.48 2.67 -7.35
C ILE A 137 -5.83 2.53 -6.64
N PRO A 138 -6.53 3.65 -6.37
CA PRO A 138 -7.80 3.62 -5.66
C PRO A 138 -8.90 2.97 -6.52
N THR A 139 -9.68 2.06 -5.91
CA THR A 139 -10.85 1.43 -6.56
C THR A 139 -12.18 1.93 -6.00
N THR A 140 -12.16 2.73 -4.93
CA THR A 140 -13.34 3.37 -4.35
C THR A 140 -13.19 4.89 -4.36
N ALA A 141 -14.26 5.60 -4.67
CA ALA A 141 -14.31 7.06 -4.62
C ALA A 141 -14.75 7.52 -3.22
N GLY A 142 -13.84 7.47 -2.23
CA GLY A 142 -14.20 7.80 -0.84
C GLY A 142 -13.05 8.18 0.09
N THR A 143 -12.08 7.29 0.32
CA THR A 143 -11.14 7.44 1.44
C THR A 143 -10.02 8.44 1.19
N ALA A 144 -9.65 8.69 -0.07
CA ALA A 144 -8.47 9.46 -0.46
C ALA A 144 -7.18 8.95 0.25
N ALA A 145 -7.12 7.64 0.51
CA ALA A 145 -5.97 7.02 1.18
C ALA A 145 -4.70 7.16 0.34
N GLU A 146 -4.82 7.38 -0.97
CA GLU A 146 -3.72 7.49 -1.91
C GLU A 146 -2.89 8.78 -1.74
N VAL A 147 -3.48 9.82 -1.12
CA VAL A 147 -2.86 11.14 -0.93
C VAL A 147 -2.63 11.49 0.54
N THR A 148 -3.40 10.91 1.46
CA THR A 148 -3.27 11.22 2.88
C THR A 148 -2.02 10.57 3.49
N ILE A 149 -1.44 11.22 4.50
CA ILE A 149 -0.35 10.64 5.30
C ILE A 149 -0.84 9.60 6.32
N ASN A 150 -2.16 9.48 6.51
CA ASN A 150 -2.73 8.63 7.56
C ASN A 150 -3.00 7.21 7.05
N TYR A 151 -3.04 6.26 7.98
CA TYR A 151 -3.63 4.95 7.79
C TYR A 151 -4.24 4.44 9.09
N VAL A 152 -5.22 3.54 9.02
CA VAL A 152 -5.99 3.09 10.18
C VAL A 152 -6.00 1.58 10.27
N ILE A 153 -5.47 1.04 11.38
CA ILE A 153 -5.41 -0.40 11.65
C ILE A 153 -6.32 -0.74 12.83
N THR A 154 -6.86 -1.95 12.82
CA THR A 154 -7.68 -2.52 13.89
C THR A 154 -6.82 -3.34 14.84
N ASP A 155 -6.86 -2.98 16.13
CA ASP A 155 -6.36 -3.80 17.23
C ASP A 155 -7.51 -4.69 17.73
N GLU A 156 -7.47 -5.96 17.36
CA GLU A 156 -8.50 -6.94 17.76
C GLU A 156 -8.46 -7.24 19.26
N GLU A 157 -7.27 -7.27 19.86
CA GLU A 157 -7.07 -7.55 21.29
C GLU A 157 -7.65 -6.42 22.16
N LYS A 158 -7.42 -5.17 21.77
CA LYS A 158 -7.95 -3.99 22.47
C LYS A 158 -9.30 -3.51 21.94
N ARG A 159 -9.86 -4.20 20.94
CA ARG A 159 -11.14 -3.90 20.28
C ARG A 159 -11.28 -2.43 19.86
N ARG A 160 -10.23 -1.87 19.27
CA ARG A 160 -10.20 -0.46 18.84
C ARG A 160 -9.55 -0.30 17.47
N LYS A 161 -9.89 0.80 16.79
CA LYS A 161 -9.11 1.30 15.67
C LYS A 161 -8.12 2.35 16.18
N PHE A 162 -6.94 2.38 15.58
CA PHE A 162 -5.92 3.38 15.88
C PHE A 162 -5.41 3.99 14.58
N VAL A 163 -5.10 5.29 14.64
CA VAL A 163 -4.68 6.10 13.49
C VAL A 163 -3.18 6.30 13.57
N LEU A 164 -2.51 6.09 12.45
CA LEU A 164 -1.07 6.23 12.29
C LEU A 164 -0.82 7.42 11.34
N ARG A 165 0.19 8.23 11.65
CA ARG A 165 0.54 9.47 10.93
C ARG A 165 2.03 9.65 10.77
#